data_AF-A0AAU9RV12-F1
#
_entry.id   AF-A0AAU9RV12-F1
#
_cell.length_a   1.000
_cell.length_b   1.000
_cell.length_c   1.000
_cell.angle_alpha   90.00
_cell.angle_beta   90.00
_cell.angle_gamma   90.00
#
_symmetry.space_group_name_H-M   'P 1'
#
loop_
_entity.id
_entity.type
_entity.pdbx_description
1 polymer ?
#
loop_
_entity_poly.entity_id
_entity_poly.type
_entity_poly.pdbx_seq_one_letter_code
_entity_poly.pdbx_strand_id
1 'polypeptide(L)' 'MEDTSFLNKMFLQLRSTCKSYYTQHLDRMLEEAAVEFYPTIKFMRIECPKYPGFCITRQKSVYPFIEIFHSPKQ' A
#
# COMPACT_ATOMS: atom_id res chain seq x y z
N MET A 1 2.98 17.95 -15.69
CA MET A 1 4.15 17.09 -15.96
C MET A 1 4.30 16.25 -14.71
N GLU A 2 3.61 15.10 -14.68
CA GLU A 2 3.54 14.23 -13.50
C GLU A 2 4.86 13.49 -13.41
N ASP A 3 5.68 13.89 -12.44
CA ASP A 3 7.05 13.41 -12.32
C ASP A 3 7.08 11.88 -12.25
N THR A 4 7.72 11.27 -13.24
CA THR A 4 7.98 9.83 -13.37
C THR A 4 8.86 9.28 -12.23
N SER A 5 9.24 10.11 -11.27
CA SER A 5 9.88 9.73 -10.01
C SER A 5 8.90 9.15 -8.98
N PHE A 6 7.58 9.26 -9.20
CA PHE A 6 6.51 8.83 -8.28
C PHE A 6 6.52 7.34 -7.92
N LEU A 7 7.17 6.47 -8.71
CA LEU A 7 7.17 5.01 -8.55
C LEU A 7 8.50 4.40 -8.10
N ASN A 8 9.45 5.20 -7.60
CA ASN A 8 10.80 4.69 -7.32
C ASN A 8 10.81 3.54 -6.29
N LYS A 9 9.96 3.60 -5.25
CA LYS A 9 9.60 2.45 -4.37
C LYS A 9 8.22 2.74 -3.75
N MET A 10 7.20 1.95 -4.07
CA MET A 10 5.85 2.10 -3.52
C MET A 10 5.47 0.89 -2.68
N PHE A 11 5.16 1.11 -1.41
CA PHE A 11 4.55 0.11 -0.54
C PHE A 11 3.05 0.25 -0.62
N LEU A 12 2.36 -0.82 -1.02
CA LEU A 12 0.92 -0.88 -1.10
C LEU A 12 0.39 -1.85 -0.07
N GLN A 13 -0.44 -1.35 0.84
CA GLN A 13 -1.21 -2.17 1.77
C GLN A 13 -2.63 -2.34 1.24
N LEU A 14 -3.05 -3.59 1.02
CA LEU A 14 -4.44 -3.95 0.75
C LEU A 14 -5.13 -4.36 2.04
N ARG A 15 -6.29 -3.75 2.29
CA ARG A 15 -7.13 -4.02 3.46
C ARG A 15 -8.54 -4.45 3.04
N SER A 16 -9.06 -5.49 3.69
CA SER A 16 -10.49 -5.83 3.62
C SER A 16 -11.30 -5.06 4.66
N THR A 17 -12.62 -5.23 4.65
CA THR A 17 -13.54 -4.68 5.65
C THR A 17 -13.27 -5.17 7.09
N CYS A 18 -12.43 -6.19 7.28
CA CYS A 18 -12.15 -6.74 8.61
C CYS A 18 -11.23 -5.83 9.42
N LYS A 19 -11.80 -5.09 10.39
CA LYS A 19 -11.07 -4.27 11.37
C LYS A 19 -10.58 -5.15 12.53
N SER A 20 -9.59 -6.01 12.30
CA SER A 20 -8.90 -6.74 13.36
C SER A 20 -7.88 -5.84 14.09
N TYR A 21 -7.62 -6.08 15.38
CA TYR A 21 -6.61 -5.36 16.17
C TYR A 21 -5.24 -5.31 15.47
N TYR A 22 -4.84 -6.43 14.85
CA TYR A 22 -3.60 -6.52 14.08
C TYR A 22 -3.56 -5.56 12.88
N THR A 23 -4.69 -5.35 12.21
CA THR A 23 -4.75 -4.40 11.08
C THR A 23 -4.56 -2.96 11.54
N GLN A 24 -5.06 -2.60 12.73
CA GLN A 24 -4.92 -1.25 13.28
C GLN A 24 -3.48 -0.96 13.71
N HIS A 25 -2.81 -1.94 14.33
CA HIS A 25 -1.41 -1.80 14.70
C HIS A 25 -0.52 -1.64 13.46
N LEU A 26 -0.76 -2.46 12.43
CA LEU A 26 -0.05 -2.36 11.15
C LEU A 26 -0.29 -1.01 10.45
N ASP A 27 -1.53 -0.52 10.44
CA ASP A 27 -1.87 0.79 9.86
C ASP A 27 -1.03 1.91 10.51
N ARG A 28 -0.92 1.90 11.85
CA ARG A 28 -0.11 2.90 12.58
C ARG A 28 1.38 2.82 12.22
N MET A 29 1.94 1.61 12.21
CA MET A 29 3.35 1.39 11.85
C MET A 29 3.66 1.86 10.43
N LEU A 30 2.73 1.64 9.49
CA LEU A 30 2.88 2.10 8.10
C LEU A 30 2.74 3.61 7.98
N GLU A 31 1.88 4.25 8.76
CA GLU A 31 1.78 5.72 8.82
C GLU A 31 3.05 6.35 9.40
N GLU A 32 3.64 5.77 10.46
CA GLU A 32 4.91 6.21 11.03
C GLU A 32 6.07 6.05 10.02
N ALA A 33 6.16 4.89 9.38
CA ALA A 33 7.15 4.63 8.33
C ALA A 33 6.97 5.57 7.11
N ALA A 34 5.72 5.90 6.75
CA ALA A 34 5.46 6.83 5.65
C ALA A 34 6.03 8.22 5.91
N VAL A 35 6.04 8.67 7.16
CA VAL A 35 6.65 9.94 7.57
C VAL A 35 8.18 9.84 7.55
N GLU A 36 8.74 8.74 8.07
CA GLU A 36 10.20 8.54 8.15
C GLU A 36 10.87 8.42 6.78
N PHE A 37 10.26 7.66 5.87
CA PHE A 37 10.85 7.36 4.56
C PHE A 37 10.45 8.33 3.45
N TYR A 38 9.66 9.37 3.76
CA TYR A 38 9.30 10.40 2.78
C TYR A 38 10.52 11.26 2.41
N PRO A 39 10.79 11.56 1.12
CA PRO A 39 10.04 11.19 -0.09
C PRO A 39 10.58 9.93 -0.81
N THR A 40 11.54 9.23 -0.22
CA THR A 40 12.26 8.09 -0.81
C THR A 40 11.35 6.91 -1.11
N ILE A 41 10.40 6.63 -0.23
CA ILE A 41 9.44 5.53 -0.35
C ILE A 41 8.04 6.09 -0.17
N LYS A 42 7.12 5.76 -1.07
CA LYS A 42 5.71 6.14 -0.95
C LYS A 42 4.90 4.99 -0.39
N PHE A 43 4.10 5.26 0.63
CA PHE A 43 3.18 4.31 1.22
C PHE A 43 1.76 4.63 0.75
N MET A 44 1.06 3.62 0.26
CA MET A 44 -0.31 3.72 -0.23
C MET A 44 -1.18 2.67 0.46
N ARG A 45 -2.35 3.09 0.94
CA ARG A 45 -3.34 2.20 1.55
C ARG A 45 -4.57 2.13 0.67
N ILE A 46 -4.95 0.93 0.24
CA ILE A 46 -6.15 0.69 -0.56
C ILE A 46 -7.14 -0.15 0.25
N GLU A 47 -8.37 0.37 0.36
CA GLU A 47 -9.50 -0.34 0.92
C GLU A 47 -10.24 -1.10 -0.20
N CYS A 48 -10.16 -2.43 -0.19
CA CYS A 48 -10.82 -3.27 -1.17
C CYS A 48 -12.35 -3.11 -1.30
N PRO A 49 -13.14 -2.82 -0.24
CA PRO A 49 -14.56 -2.50 -0.44
C PRO A 49 -14.80 -1.26 -1.31
N LYS A 50 -13.85 -0.31 -1.32
CA LYS A 50 -13.93 0.90 -2.17
C LYS A 50 -13.40 0.65 -3.59
N TYR A 51 -12.43 -0.26 -3.74
CA TYR A 51 -11.77 -0.55 -5.01
C TYR A 51 -11.76 -2.06 -5.33
N PRO A 52 -12.93 -2.68 -5.56
CA PRO A 52 -13.03 -4.12 -5.76
C PRO A 52 -12.24 -4.59 -6.99
N GLY A 53 -12.25 -3.83 -8.10
CA GLY A 53 -11.50 -4.19 -9.31
C GLY A 53 -9.98 -4.25 -9.08
N PHE A 54 -9.44 -3.36 -8.25
CA PHE A 54 -8.02 -3.37 -7.89
C PHE A 54 -7.65 -4.60 -7.06
N CYS A 55 -8.51 -5.02 -6.13
CA CYS A 55 -8.22 -6.18 -5.28
C CYS A 55 -8.49 -7.53 -5.95
N ILE A 56 -9.51 -7.62 -6.82
CA ILE A 56 -9.83 -8.84 -7.58
C ILE A 56 -8.68 -9.19 -8.53
N THR A 57 -8.11 -8.20 -9.23
CA THR A 57 -6.99 -8.41 -10.16
C THR A 57 -5.72 -8.92 -9.46
N ARG A 58 -5.55 -8.64 -8.16
CA ARG A 58 -4.41 -9.11 -7.35
C ARG A 58 -4.55 -10.55 -6.85
N GLN A 59 -5.75 -11.15 -6.96
CA GLN A 59 -6.07 -12.53 -6.53
C GLN A 59 -5.58 -12.88 -5.10
N LYS A 60 -5.52 -11.90 -4.19
CA LYS A 60 -5.13 -12.12 -2.79
C LYS A 60 -6.36 -12.39 -1.94
N SER A 61 -6.40 -13.55 -1.31
CA SER A 61 -7.48 -13.99 -0.40
C SER A 61 -7.20 -13.68 1.08
N VAL A 62 -5.95 -13.36 1.42
CA VAL A 62 -5.51 -13.11 2.80
C VAL A 62 -5.18 -11.64 2.98
N TYR A 63 -5.79 -11.03 4.00
CA TYR A 63 -5.60 -9.63 4.38
C TYR A 63 -5.08 -9.53 5.82
N PRO A 64 -4.30 -8.50 6.15
CA PRO A 64 -3.74 -7.49 5.26
C PRO A 64 -2.60 -8.06 4.41
N PHE A 65 -2.45 -7.57 3.18
CA PHE A 65 -1.35 -7.93 2.29
C PHE A 65 -0.55 -6.68 1.94
N ILE A 66 0.78 -6.80 1.90
CA ILE A 66 1.69 -5.71 1.56
C ILE A 66 2.43 -6.09 0.28
N GLU A 67 2.45 -5.17 -0.67
CA GLU A 67 3.16 -5.30 -1.93
C GLU A 67 4.14 -4.15 -2.12
N ILE A 68 5.35 -4.48 -2.58
CA ILE A 68 6.38 -3.50 -2.87
C ILE A 68 6.52 -3.41 -4.38
N PHE A 69 6.24 -2.24 -4.93
CA PHE A 69 6.51 -1.92 -6.32
C PHE A 69 7.85 -1.22 -6.41
N HIS A 70 8.67 -1.70 -7.33
CA HIS A 70 9.85 -1.01 -7.77
C HIS A 70 9.68 -0.71 -9.26
N SER A 71 9.53 0.56 -9.62
CA SER A 71 9.66 0.93 -11.04
C SER A 71 11.13 1.06 -11.34
N PRO A 72 11.69 0.27 -12.27
CA PRO A 72 13.01 0.56 -12.79
C PRO A 72 12.95 1.93 -13.49
N LYS A 73 13.94 2.79 -13.23
CA LYS A 73 14.15 3.98 -14.07
C LYS A 73 14.47 3.47 -15.47
N GLN A 74 13.59 3.73 -16.44
CA GLN A 74 13.91 3.58 -17.86
C GLN A 74 14.97 4.59 -18.27
#